data_AF-A0A2V7MH65-F1
#
_entry.id   AF-A0A2V7MH65-F1
#
_cell.length_a   1.000
_cell.length_b   1.000
_cell.length_c   1.000
_cell.angle_alpha   90.00
_cell.angle_beta   90.00
_cell.angle_gamma   90.00
#
_symmetry.space_group_name_H-M   'P 1'
#
loop_
_entity.id
_entity.type
_entity.pdbx_description
1 polymer ?
#
loop_
_entity_poly.entity_id
_entity_poly.type
_entity_poly.pdbx_seq_one_letter_code
_entity_poly.pdbx_strand_id
1 'polypeptide(L)'
;MTGQGVFAPPEWRSLSACLGLSPRECGIVRAVFDGDSEKRTAERLGLSPHTVHTYLWRIYRKLQVQCREELLVRVFAEFRLLPKRGGGRIKRPDGRHRRLM
;
A
#
# COMPACT_ATOMS: atom_id res chain seq x y z
N MET A 1 -4.57 -16.88 -5.91
CA MET A 1 -3.25 -16.22 -5.78
C MET A 1 -3.45 -14.98 -4.95
N THR A 2 -3.07 -14.99 -3.68
CA THR A 2 -3.32 -13.89 -2.75
C THR A 2 -2.22 -12.83 -2.92
N GLY A 3 -2.60 -11.55 -3.06
CA GLY A 3 -1.66 -10.41 -3.22
C GLY A 3 -0.77 -10.12 -2.01
N GLN A 4 -0.78 -10.97 -0.98
CA GLN A 4 -0.16 -10.77 0.34
C GLN A 4 1.36 -10.56 0.34
N GLY A 5 2.05 -10.82 -0.77
CA GLY A 5 3.50 -10.66 -0.89
C GLY A 5 3.97 -9.49 -1.74
N VAL A 6 3.05 -8.71 -2.34
CA VAL A 6 3.46 -7.66 -3.31
C VAL A 6 4.00 -6.42 -2.61
N PHE A 7 3.40 -6.02 -1.48
CA PHE A 7 3.82 -4.86 -0.71
C PHE A 7 4.02 -5.20 0.77
N ALA A 8 5.15 -4.76 1.33
CA ALA A 8 5.46 -4.84 2.75
C ALA A 8 4.67 -3.81 3.59
N PRO A 9 4.51 -4.01 4.92
CA PRO A 9 3.83 -3.06 5.80
C PRO A 9 4.26 -1.58 5.69
N PRO A 10 5.57 -1.23 5.57
CA PRO A 10 5.97 0.17 5.37
C PRO A 10 5.50 0.73 4.03
N GLU A 11 5.47 -0.06 2.97
CA GLU A 11 5.06 0.38 1.64
C GLU A 11 3.57 0.70 1.62
N TRP A 12 2.75 -0.12 2.29
CA TRP A 12 1.33 0.20 2.48
C TRP A 12 1.07 1.48 3.26
N ARG A 13 1.95 1.87 4.18
CA ARG A 13 1.85 3.17 4.88
C ARG A 13 2.15 4.31 3.93
N SER A 14 3.23 4.22 3.17
CA SER A 14 3.59 5.21 2.15
C SER A 14 2.50 5.35 1.08
N LEU A 15 1.98 4.23 0.57
CA LEU A 15 0.85 4.20 -0.37
C LEU A 15 -0.39 4.90 0.20
N SER A 16 -0.77 4.60 1.45
CA SER A 16 -1.92 5.26 2.06
C SER A 16 -1.72 6.77 2.18
N ALA A 17 -0.51 7.24 2.48
CA ALA A 17 -0.21 8.66 2.55
C ALA A 17 -0.28 9.32 1.17
N CYS A 18 0.36 8.72 0.14
CA CYS A 18 0.37 9.24 -1.23
C CYS A 18 -1.03 9.26 -1.87
N LEU A 19 -1.83 8.22 -1.63
CA LEU A 19 -3.22 8.12 -2.11
C LEU A 19 -4.23 8.86 -1.22
N GLY A 20 -3.78 9.48 -0.11
CA GLY A 20 -4.63 10.18 0.83
C GLY A 20 -5.67 9.30 1.53
N LEU A 21 -5.44 7.99 1.66
CA LEU A 21 -6.37 7.03 2.23
C LEU A 21 -6.37 7.10 3.77
N SER A 22 -7.57 7.13 4.36
CA SER A 22 -7.74 6.89 5.79
C SER A 22 -7.35 5.46 6.17
N PRO A 23 -7.10 5.15 7.46
CA PRO A 23 -6.78 3.80 7.90
C PRO A 23 -7.84 2.76 7.48
N ARG A 24 -9.13 3.16 7.50
CA ARG A 24 -10.23 2.28 7.12
C ARG A 24 -10.29 2.05 5.62
N GLU A 25 -10.13 3.10 4.81
CA GLU A 25 -10.05 2.97 3.35
C GLU A 25 -8.84 2.12 2.93
N CYS A 26 -7.69 2.33 3.56
CA CYS A 26 -6.49 1.53 3.33
C CYS A 26 -6.72 0.03 3.62
N GLY A 27 -7.42 -0.30 4.71
CA GLY A 27 -7.79 -1.68 5.01
C GLY A 27 -8.66 -2.33 3.92
N ILE A 28 -9.60 -1.57 3.35
CA ILE A 28 -10.46 -2.04 2.25
C ILE A 28 -9.67 -2.22 0.96
N VAL A 29 -8.83 -1.25 0.60
CA VAL A 29 -7.96 -1.34 -0.59
C VAL A 29 -7.02 -2.55 -0.46
N ARG A 30 -6.44 -2.80 0.72
CA ARG A 30 -5.61 -3.99 0.97
C ARG A 30 -6.36 -5.30 0.74
N ALA A 31 -7.56 -5.44 1.28
CA ALA A 31 -8.37 -6.64 1.10
C ALA A 31 -8.72 -6.87 -0.38
N VAL A 32 -9.13 -5.82 -1.09
CA VAL A 32 -9.40 -5.89 -2.54
C VAL A 32 -8.14 -6.25 -3.32
N PHE A 33 -6.99 -5.69 -2.95
CA PHE A 33 -5.71 -6.00 -3.57
C PHE A 33 -5.27 -7.45 -3.32
N ASP A 34 -5.60 -8.01 -2.16
CA ASP A 34 -5.38 -9.42 -1.83
C ASP A 34 -6.29 -10.37 -2.64
N GLY A 35 -7.26 -9.85 -3.38
CA GLY A 35 -8.21 -10.62 -4.18
C GLY A 35 -9.54 -10.87 -3.48
N ASP A 36 -9.80 -10.24 -2.32
CA ASP A 36 -11.05 -10.45 -1.59
C ASP A 36 -12.23 -9.86 -2.38
N SER A 37 -13.37 -10.55 -2.36
CA SER A 37 -14.66 -10.01 -2.79
C SER A 37 -15.18 -9.00 -1.76
N GLU A 38 -16.22 -8.24 -2.09
CA GLU A 38 -16.85 -7.33 -1.10
C GLU A 38 -17.31 -8.10 0.15
N LYS A 39 -17.86 -9.30 -0.04
CA LYS A 39 -18.27 -10.20 1.06
C LYS A 39 -17.09 -10.64 1.92
N ARG A 40 -16.00 -11.11 1.33
CA ARG A 40 -14.81 -11.50 2.10
C ARG A 40 -14.13 -10.32 2.77
N THR A 41 -14.12 -9.16 2.12
CA THR A 41 -13.61 -7.91 2.69
C THR A 41 -14.44 -7.51 3.91
N ALA A 42 -15.77 -7.63 3.81
CA ALA A 42 -16.70 -7.38 4.90
C ALA A 42 -16.42 -8.31 6.10
N GLU A 43 -16.33 -9.61 5.86
CA GLU A 43 -15.98 -10.62 6.89
C GLU A 43 -14.64 -10.30 7.55
N ARG A 44 -13.60 -10.02 6.74
CA ARG A 44 -12.24 -9.72 7.21
C ARG A 44 -12.14 -8.46 8.06
N LEU A 45 -12.95 -7.44 7.76
CA LEU A 45 -12.88 -6.13 8.40
C LEU A 45 -13.97 -5.89 9.46
N GLY A 46 -14.82 -6.90 9.72
CA GLY A 46 -15.96 -6.79 10.63
C GLY A 46 -16.98 -5.74 10.17
N LEU A 47 -17.30 -5.75 8.87
CA LEU A 47 -18.20 -4.81 8.21
C LEU A 47 -19.37 -5.54 7.54
N SER A 48 -20.43 -4.81 7.19
CA SER A 48 -21.44 -5.35 6.27
C SER A 48 -20.96 -5.23 4.82
N PRO A 49 -21.39 -6.14 3.90
CA PRO A 49 -21.10 -6.00 2.47
C PRO A 49 -21.54 -4.65 1.90
N HIS A 50 -22.70 -4.14 2.31
CA HIS A 50 -23.20 -2.83 1.89
C HIS A 50 -22.29 -1.67 2.34
N THR A 51 -21.72 -1.76 3.55
CA THR A 51 -20.75 -0.80 4.03
C THR A 51 -19.47 -0.84 3.20
N VAL A 52 -18.97 -2.03 2.86
CA VAL A 52 -17.80 -2.18 1.97
C VAL A 52 -18.08 -1.59 0.60
N HIS A 53 -19.24 -1.88 0.00
CA HIS A 53 -19.65 -1.29 -1.27
C HIS A 53 -19.63 0.25 -1.24
N THR A 54 -20.22 0.83 -0.18
CA THR A 54 -20.23 2.29 0.02
C THR A 54 -18.81 2.86 0.13
N TYR A 55 -17.92 2.17 0.85
CA TYR A 55 -16.51 2.58 0.93
C TYR A 55 -15.82 2.49 -0.44
N LEU A 56 -16.01 1.40 -1.19
CA LEU A 56 -15.41 1.26 -2.52
C LEU A 56 -15.87 2.36 -3.46
N TRP A 57 -17.16 2.69 -3.47
CA TRP A 57 -17.67 3.81 -4.26
C TRP A 57 -17.00 5.14 -3.88
N ARG A 58 -16.82 5.41 -2.58
CA ARG A 58 -16.12 6.62 -2.11
C ARG A 58 -14.64 6.60 -2.49
N ILE A 59 -13.97 5.46 -2.38
CA ILE A 59 -12.56 5.28 -2.76
C ILE A 59 -12.39 5.49 -4.26
N TYR A 60 -13.27 4.92 -5.08
CA TYR A 60 -13.25 5.08 -6.54
C TYR A 60 -13.36 6.54 -6.94
N ARG A 61 -14.33 7.27 -6.37
CA ARG A 61 -14.47 8.72 -6.59
C ARG A 61 -13.26 9.51 -6.10
N LYS A 62 -12.73 9.18 -4.93
CA LYS A 62 -11.57 9.85 -4.31
C LYS A 62 -10.31 9.68 -5.14
N LEU A 63 -10.09 8.49 -5.69
CA LEU A 63 -8.92 8.16 -6.49
C LEU A 63 -9.13 8.36 -7.99
N GLN A 64 -10.31 8.84 -8.40
CA GLN A 64 -10.72 9.06 -9.79
C GLN A 64 -10.58 7.81 -10.67
N VAL A 65 -11.00 6.66 -10.13
CA VAL A 65 -11.07 5.38 -10.85
C VAL A 65 -12.53 4.93 -10.96
N GLN A 66 -12.83 4.10 -11.94
CA GLN A 66 -14.19 3.64 -12.26
C GLN A 66 -14.46 2.20 -11.77
N CYS A 67 -13.42 1.38 -11.64
CA CYS A 67 -13.58 -0.04 -11.35
C CYS A 67 -12.48 -0.60 -10.44
N ARG A 68 -12.65 -1.87 -10.08
CA ARG A 68 -11.69 -2.63 -9.26
C ARG A 68 -10.33 -2.69 -9.94
N GLU A 69 -10.30 -2.99 -11.23
CA GLU A 69 -9.08 -3.18 -12.00
C GLU A 69 -8.28 -1.87 -12.05
N GLU A 70 -8.94 -0.74 -12.31
CA GLU A 70 -8.33 0.58 -12.27
C GLU A 70 -7.81 0.95 -10.88
N LEU A 71 -8.53 0.60 -9.80
CA LEU A 71 -8.03 0.76 -8.44
C LEU A 71 -6.71 0.00 -8.25
N LEU A 72 -6.63 -1.26 -8.69
CA LEU A 72 -5.41 -2.06 -8.58
C LEU A 72 -4.26 -1.43 -9.37
N VAL A 73 -4.52 -1.03 -10.62
CA VAL A 73 -3.53 -0.35 -11.48
C VAL A 73 -3.05 0.95 -10.84
N ARG A 74 -3.95 1.76 -10.27
CA ARG A 74 -3.62 3.01 -9.60
C ARG A 74 -2.70 2.80 -8.39
N VAL A 75 -3.00 1.79 -7.56
CA VAL A 75 -2.16 1.43 -6.40
C VAL A 75 -0.78 0.97 -6.86
N PHE A 76 -0.70 0.11 -7.87
CA PHE A 76 0.58 -0.34 -8.44
C PHE A 76 1.37 0.81 -9.07
N ALA A 77 0.71 1.74 -9.76
CA ALA A 77 1.35 2.91 -10.34
C ALA A 77 1.97 3.81 -9.26
N GLU A 78 1.23 4.09 -8.19
CA GLU A 78 1.78 4.83 -7.03
C GLU A 78 2.94 4.10 -6.39
N PHE A 79 2.86 2.77 -6.23
CA PHE A 79 3.98 2.00 -5.69
C PHE A 79 5.26 2.15 -6.52
N ARG A 80 5.14 2.18 -7.85
CA ARG A 80 6.31 2.38 -8.73
C ARG A 80 6.91 3.78 -8.62
N LEU A 81 6.11 4.78 -8.25
CA LEU A 81 6.55 6.15 -8.05
C LEU A 81 7.14 6.39 -6.65
N LEU A 82 6.89 5.48 -5.69
CA LEU A 82 7.50 5.61 -4.37
C LEU A 82 9.03 5.64 -4.50
N PRO A 83 9.71 6.59 -3.83
CA PRO A 83 11.15 6.66 -3.86
C PRO A 83 11.70 5.34 -3.34
N LYS A 84 12.49 4.65 -4.16
CA LYS A 84 13.21 3.45 -3.71
C LYS A 84 13.99 3.85 -2.49
N ARG A 85 13.66 3.22 -1.36
CA ARG A 85 14.27 3.45 -0.06
C ARG A 85 15.77 3.55 -0.30
N GLY A 86 16.30 4.77 -0.28
CA GLY A 86 17.67 5.04 -0.69
C GLY A 86 18.54 4.07 0.07
N GLY A 87 19.28 3.24 -0.67
CA GLY A 87 20.25 2.33 -0.08
C GLY A 87 21.08 3.17 0.87
N GLY A 88 20.85 2.96 2.17
CA GLY A 88 21.60 3.62 3.21
C GLY A 88 23.05 3.28 2.91
N ARG A 89 23.77 4.26 2.39
CA ARG A 89 25.21 4.22 2.23
C ARG A 89 25.69 3.89 3.63
N ILE A 90 26.03 2.62 3.85
CA ILE A 90 26.81 2.19 5.00
C ILE A 90 28.04 3.10 4.91
N LYS A 91 28.08 4.18 5.70
CA LYS A 91 29.33 4.85 5.98
C LYS A 91 30.12 3.82 6.75
N ARG A 92 30.87 2.99 6.01
CA ARG A 92 32.02 2.28 6.58
C ARG A 92 32.85 3.38 7.25
N PRO A 93 33.05 3.35 8.57
CA PRO A 93 33.94 4.31 9.18
C PRO A 93 35.30 4.14 8.48
N ASP A 94 35.76 5.25 7.92
CA ASP A 94 37.04 5.37 7.23
C ASP A 94 38.14 5.11 8.27
N GLY A 95 38.57 3.86 8.35
CA GLY A 95 39.71 3.45 9.15
C GLY A 95 41.00 3.83 8.44
N ARG A 96 41.29 5.13 8.32
CA ARG A 96 42.61 5.59 7.90
C ARG A 96 43.35 6.20 9.09
N HIS A 97 44.55 5.65 9.31
CA HIS A 97 45.69 6.13 10.12
C HIS A 97 45.73 5.74 11.60
N ARG A 98 46.67 4.84 11.91
CA ARG A 98 47.95 5.30 12.48
C ARG A 98 49.10 4.37 12.09
N ARG A 99 50.09 5.02 11.46
CA ARG A 99 51.49 4.59 11.26
C ARG A 99 52.25 4.77 12.59
N LEU A 100 53.41 4.11 12.69
CA LEU A 100 54.48 4.21 13.71
C LEU A 100 54.25 3.27 14.92
N MET A 101 55.17 2.41 15.35
CA MET A 101 56.62 2.24 15.11
C MET A 101 56.96 0.76 14.96
#